data_AF-A0A377K9F9-F1
#
_entry.id   AF-A0A377K9F9-F1
#
_cell.length_a   1.000
_cell.length_b   1.000
_cell.length_c   1.000
_cell.angle_alpha   90.00
_cell.angle_beta   90.00
_cell.angle_gamma   90.00
#
_symmetry.space_group_name_H-M   'P 1'
#
loop_
_entity.id
_entity.type
_entity.pdbx_description
1 polymer ?
#
loop_
_entity_poly.entity_id
_entity_poly.type
_entity_poly.pdbx_seq_one_letter_code
_entity_poly.pdbx_strand_id
1 'polypeptide(L)'
;MSSYTLDLFGRNQSLSRAARETWLASEFTAQNTRLTLIAEISTAWLTLAADNSNLALAKETMASAENSLKIIQRQQQVGTAAATDVSEAMSVYQQARASVASYQTQVMQDKNALNLLAGTTLAENLLPGTLESLPEQMISLVPAGVSSDVLLRRPDIQEAEHNLKSANADIGAARANFFPTISLTASAGVGSDALSSLFSHGMQIWSFAPSVTLPLFTGGSNLAQLRYAEAQKRGLIATYEKNRSERI
;
A
#
# COMPACT_ATOMS: atom_id res chain seq x y z
N MET A 1 17.68 -15.24 -36.69
CA MET A 1 17.25 -13.97 -37.31
C MET A 1 17.22 -12.91 -36.23
N SER A 2 17.68 -11.70 -36.53
CA SER A 2 17.74 -10.59 -35.58
C SER A 2 17.07 -9.36 -36.21
N SER A 3 16.26 -8.64 -35.43
CA SER A 3 15.61 -7.40 -35.85
C SER A 3 15.97 -6.27 -34.90
N TYR A 4 16.37 -5.12 -35.44
CA TYR A 4 16.72 -3.93 -34.67
C TYR A 4 16.02 -2.69 -35.25
N THR A 5 15.37 -1.89 -34.41
CA THR A 5 14.73 -0.64 -34.84
C THR A 5 15.62 0.55 -34.47
N LEU A 6 16.00 1.36 -35.48
CA LEU A 6 16.71 2.61 -35.21
C LEU A 6 15.77 3.63 -34.61
N ASP A 7 16.13 4.16 -33.46
CA ASP A 7 15.30 5.08 -32.70
C ASP A 7 15.62 6.56 -33.01
N LEU A 8 15.46 6.97 -34.27
CA LEU A 8 15.78 8.35 -34.70
C LEU A 8 14.82 9.40 -34.13
N PHE A 9 13.56 9.00 -33.88
CA PHE A 9 12.51 9.89 -33.38
C PHE A 9 12.19 9.66 -31.90
N GLY A 10 13.01 8.85 -31.21
CA GLY A 10 12.95 8.68 -29.76
C GLY A 10 11.73 7.93 -29.24
N ARG A 11 11.09 7.06 -30.04
CA ARG A 11 9.98 6.21 -29.57
C ARG A 11 10.46 5.26 -28.48
N ASN A 12 11.51 4.49 -28.75
CA ASN A 12 12.02 3.50 -27.81
C ASN A 12 12.66 4.17 -26.58
N GLN A 13 13.34 5.30 -26.79
CA GLN A 13 13.89 6.14 -25.72
C GLN A 13 12.77 6.69 -24.83
N SER A 14 11.65 7.14 -25.41
CA SER A 14 10.50 7.63 -24.66
C SER A 14 9.84 6.51 -23.86
N LEU A 15 9.63 5.33 -24.45
CA LEU A 15 9.09 4.16 -23.76
C LEU A 15 10.03 3.67 -22.65
N SER A 16 11.35 3.68 -22.89
CA SER A 16 12.36 3.34 -21.88
C SER A 16 12.35 4.35 -20.73
N ARG A 17 12.19 5.65 -21.02
CA ARG A 17 12.02 6.68 -19.99
C ARG A 17 10.73 6.48 -19.20
N ALA A 18 9.61 6.21 -19.85
CA ALA A 18 8.35 5.91 -19.18
C ALA A 18 8.51 4.73 -18.20
N ALA A 19 9.07 3.62 -18.66
CA ALA A 19 9.34 2.44 -17.83
C ALA A 19 10.27 2.76 -16.64
N ARG A 20 11.30 3.57 -16.85
CA ARG A 20 12.19 4.03 -15.76
C ARG A 20 11.44 4.85 -14.72
N GLU A 21 10.63 5.81 -15.14
CA GLU A 21 9.85 6.66 -14.23
C GLU A 21 8.80 5.83 -13.47
N THR A 22 8.17 4.85 -14.11
CA THR A 22 7.27 3.89 -13.43
C THR A 22 8.01 3.04 -12.40
N TRP A 23 9.23 2.59 -12.68
CA TRP A 23 10.06 1.91 -11.70
C TRP A 23 10.41 2.82 -10.51
N LEU A 24 10.80 4.07 -10.75
CA LEU A 24 11.05 5.04 -9.68
C LEU A 24 9.79 5.32 -8.84
N ALA A 25 8.62 5.42 -9.48
CA ALA A 25 7.35 5.53 -8.76
C ALA A 25 7.13 4.35 -7.81
N SER A 26 7.42 3.11 -8.25
CA SER A 26 7.25 1.91 -7.43
C SER A 26 8.13 1.88 -6.17
N GLU A 27 9.33 2.47 -6.22
CA GLU A 27 10.18 2.64 -5.04
C GLU A 27 9.52 3.54 -3.98
N PHE A 28 8.89 4.63 -4.43
CA PHE A 28 8.15 5.53 -3.54
C PHE A 28 6.83 4.93 -3.06
N THR A 29 6.14 4.14 -3.88
CA THR A 29 4.99 3.34 -3.44
C THR A 29 5.40 2.42 -2.29
N ALA A 30 6.52 1.69 -2.42
CA ALA A 30 7.02 0.80 -1.37
C ALA A 30 7.37 1.55 -0.08
N GLN A 31 8.00 2.73 -0.18
CA GLN A 31 8.27 3.58 0.97
C GLN A 31 6.98 4.07 1.64
N ASN A 32 5.98 4.50 0.86
CA ASN A 32 4.69 4.93 1.38
C ASN A 32 3.97 3.78 2.09
N THR A 33 3.91 2.59 1.46
CA THR A 33 3.34 1.38 2.07
C THR A 33 4.03 1.02 3.38
N ARG A 34 5.35 1.13 3.45
CA ARG A 34 6.10 0.89 4.69
C ARG A 34 5.72 1.89 5.80
N LEU A 35 5.59 3.18 5.46
CA LEU A 35 5.16 4.19 6.43
C LEU A 35 3.72 3.94 6.92
N THR A 36 2.81 3.60 6.01
CA THR A 36 1.42 3.22 6.37
C THR A 36 1.41 2.00 7.28
N LEU A 37 2.17 0.96 6.96
CA LEU A 37 2.26 -0.24 7.79
C LEU A 37 2.79 0.06 9.20
N ILE A 38 3.82 0.91 9.32
CA ILE A 38 4.32 1.35 10.64
C ILE A 38 3.23 2.09 11.41
N ALA A 39 2.48 2.98 10.76
CA ALA A 39 1.41 3.73 11.38
C ALA A 39 0.26 2.80 11.84
N GLU A 40 -0.18 1.87 10.99
CA GLU A 40 -1.21 0.89 11.31
C GLU A 40 -0.80 -0.02 12.47
N ILE A 41 0.44 -0.54 12.47
CA ILE A 41 0.99 -1.32 13.59
C ILE A 41 1.00 -0.49 14.87
N SER A 42 1.46 0.76 14.80
CA SER A 42 1.52 1.65 15.97
C SER A 42 0.14 1.94 16.55
N THR A 43 -0.85 2.22 15.69
CA THR A 43 -2.24 2.41 16.11
C THR A 43 -2.82 1.14 16.72
N ALA A 44 -2.68 -0.02 16.07
CA ALA A 44 -3.18 -1.29 16.60
C ALA A 44 -2.52 -1.66 17.94
N TRP A 45 -1.24 -1.35 18.11
CA TRP A 45 -0.52 -1.58 19.36
C TRP A 45 -1.05 -0.68 20.48
N LEU A 46 -1.29 0.61 20.21
CA LEU A 46 -1.91 1.52 21.18
C LEU A 46 -3.37 1.15 21.49
N THR A 47 -4.13 0.65 20.51
CA THR A 47 -5.48 0.12 20.73
C THR A 47 -5.45 -1.06 21.69
N LEU A 48 -4.55 -2.02 21.49
CA LEU A 48 -4.38 -3.14 22.42
C LEU A 48 -4.02 -2.66 23.84
N ALA A 49 -3.16 -1.64 23.95
CA ALA A 49 -2.83 -1.06 25.26
C ALA A 49 -4.05 -0.44 25.95
N ALA A 50 -4.91 0.25 25.19
CA ALA A 50 -6.16 0.83 25.70
C ALA A 50 -7.15 -0.25 26.14
N ASP A 51 -7.31 -1.32 25.35
CA ASP A 51 -8.23 -2.40 25.67
C ASP A 51 -7.73 -3.28 26.82
N ASN A 52 -6.42 -3.37 27.01
CA ASN A 52 -5.83 -3.92 28.24
C ASN A 52 -6.18 -3.07 29.47
N SER A 53 -6.11 -1.73 29.39
CA SER A 53 -6.57 -0.84 30.48
C SER A 53 -8.06 -1.01 30.75
N ASN A 54 -8.89 -1.07 29.71
CA ASN A 54 -10.34 -1.29 29.84
C ASN A 54 -10.65 -2.64 30.49
N LEU A 55 -9.93 -3.70 30.12
CA LEU A 55 -10.06 -5.02 30.73
C LEU A 55 -9.67 -5.02 32.21
N ALA A 56 -8.58 -4.32 32.57
CA ALA A 56 -8.16 -4.17 33.97
C ALA A 56 -9.24 -3.46 34.79
N LEU A 57 -9.74 -2.33 34.30
CA LEU A 57 -10.81 -1.57 34.95
C LEU A 57 -12.12 -2.37 35.07
N ALA A 58 -12.48 -3.15 34.04
CA ALA A 58 -13.66 -4.00 34.08
C ALA A 58 -13.56 -5.10 35.15
N LYS A 59 -12.36 -5.67 35.35
CA LYS A 59 -12.10 -6.65 36.41
C LYS A 59 -12.20 -6.03 37.80
N GLU A 60 -11.65 -4.83 38.00
CA GLU A 60 -11.79 -4.09 39.26
C GLU A 60 -13.26 -3.74 39.57
N THR A 61 -14.00 -3.33 38.54
CA THR A 61 -15.43 -3.05 38.64
C THR A 61 -16.22 -4.30 39.01
N MET A 62 -15.92 -5.44 38.38
CA MET A 62 -16.55 -6.73 38.70
C MET A 62 -16.25 -7.15 40.15
N ALA A 63 -15.00 -7.03 40.61
CA ALA A 63 -14.62 -7.36 41.98
C ALA A 63 -15.34 -6.45 43.00
N SER A 64 -15.49 -5.17 42.69
CA SER A 64 -16.25 -4.22 43.52
C SER A 64 -17.74 -4.57 43.58
N ALA A 65 -18.35 -4.89 42.43
CA ALA A 65 -19.74 -5.34 42.37
C ALA A 65 -19.98 -6.66 43.11
N GLU A 66 -19.04 -7.60 43.05
CA GLU A 66 -19.08 -8.85 43.80
C GLU A 66 -19.06 -8.60 45.32
N ASN A 67 -18.22 -7.68 45.79
CA ASN A 67 -18.15 -7.31 47.20
C ASN A 67 -19.46 -6.64 47.67
N SER A 68 -20.03 -5.74 46.88
CA SER A 68 -21.33 -5.12 47.19
C SER A 68 -22.44 -6.16 47.27
N LEU A 69 -22.49 -7.11 46.32
CA LEU A 69 -23.44 -8.22 46.35
C LEU A 69 -23.30 -9.04 47.65
N LYS A 70 -22.07 -9.39 48.06
CA LYS A 70 -21.81 -10.12 49.31
C LYS A 70 -22.29 -9.35 50.55
N ILE A 71 -22.11 -8.03 50.58
CA ILE A 71 -22.57 -7.19 51.70
C ILE A 71 -24.09 -7.18 51.78
N ILE A 72 -24.78 -6.96 50.66
CA ILE A 72 -26.25 -6.89 50.60
C ILE A 72 -26.86 -8.27 50.92
N GLN A 73 -26.26 -9.36 50.45
CA GLN A 73 -26.66 -10.72 50.84
C GLN A 73 -26.58 -10.94 52.36
N ARG A 74 -25.51 -10.47 53.01
CA ARG A 74 -25.39 -10.55 54.48
C ARG A 74 -26.42 -9.69 55.19
N GLN A 75 -26.68 -8.47 54.71
CA GLN A 75 -27.72 -7.60 55.25
C GLN A 75 -29.11 -8.23 55.14
N GLN A 76 -29.41 -8.87 54.01
CA GLN A 76 -30.67 -9.62 53.83
C GLN A 76 -30.78 -10.76 54.85
N GLN A 77 -29.70 -11.52 55.09
CA GLN A 77 -29.68 -12.62 56.06
C GLN A 77 -29.95 -12.16 57.50
N VAL A 78 -29.57 -10.92 57.85
CA VAL A 78 -29.86 -10.32 59.16
C VAL A 78 -31.12 -9.42 59.15
N GLY A 79 -31.88 -9.42 58.06
CA GLY A 79 -33.17 -8.73 57.94
C GLY A 79 -33.11 -7.22 57.67
N THR A 80 -31.94 -6.66 57.32
CA THR A 80 -31.75 -5.22 57.09
C THR A 80 -31.74 -4.81 55.61
N ALA A 81 -31.95 -5.74 54.68
CA ALA A 81 -32.11 -5.47 53.24
C ALA A 81 -33.20 -6.38 52.64
N ALA A 82 -33.83 -5.93 51.55
CA ALA A 82 -34.88 -6.66 50.86
C ALA A 82 -34.32 -7.67 49.84
N ALA A 83 -35.13 -8.66 49.45
CA ALA A 83 -34.75 -9.61 48.40
C ALA A 83 -34.60 -8.96 47.02
N THR A 84 -35.30 -7.84 46.79
CA THR A 84 -35.15 -7.00 45.59
C THR A 84 -33.75 -6.39 45.52
N ASP A 85 -33.20 -5.92 46.64
CA ASP A 85 -31.87 -5.31 46.70
C ASP A 85 -30.77 -6.31 46.31
N VAL A 86 -30.90 -7.57 46.75
CA VAL A 86 -29.99 -8.67 46.35
C VAL A 86 -30.10 -8.94 44.84
N SER A 87 -31.32 -8.91 44.30
CA SER A 87 -31.56 -9.17 42.87
C SER A 87 -30.99 -8.05 41.98
N GLU A 88 -31.11 -6.79 42.43
CA GLU A 88 -30.49 -5.64 41.77
C GLU A 88 -28.97 -5.73 41.82
N ALA A 89 -28.38 -5.99 43.00
CA ALA A 89 -26.93 -6.16 43.14
C ALA A 89 -26.39 -7.33 42.30
N MET A 90 -27.13 -8.44 42.22
CA MET A 90 -26.78 -9.57 41.38
C MET A 90 -26.78 -9.18 39.90
N SER A 91 -27.76 -8.40 39.46
CA SER A 91 -27.83 -7.89 38.08
C SER A 91 -26.62 -7.02 37.75
N VAL A 92 -26.22 -6.12 38.65
CA VAL A 92 -25.00 -5.29 38.50
C VAL A 92 -23.74 -6.15 38.39
N TYR A 93 -23.59 -7.15 39.26
CA TYR A 93 -22.46 -8.08 39.19
C TYR A 93 -22.42 -8.87 37.87
N GLN A 94 -23.56 -9.40 37.40
CA GLN A 94 -23.60 -10.12 36.12
C GLN A 94 -23.31 -9.20 34.94
N GLN A 95 -23.75 -7.94 34.97
CA GLN A 95 -23.42 -6.95 33.95
C GLN A 95 -21.92 -6.66 33.93
N ALA A 96 -21.28 -6.46 35.09
CA ALA A 96 -19.84 -6.27 35.17
C ALA A 96 -19.06 -7.49 34.67
N ARG A 97 -19.53 -8.70 35.00
CA ARG A 97 -18.95 -9.96 34.50
C ARG A 97 -19.06 -10.08 32.97
N ALA A 98 -20.18 -9.67 32.39
CA ALA A 98 -20.35 -9.63 30.93
C ALA A 98 -19.37 -8.64 30.27
N SER A 99 -19.17 -7.46 30.88
CA SER A 99 -18.17 -6.49 30.39
C SER A 99 -16.76 -7.05 30.38
N VAL A 100 -16.35 -7.81 31.41
CA VAL A 100 -15.04 -8.48 31.44
C VAL A 100 -14.89 -9.44 30.25
N ALA A 101 -15.91 -10.27 29.96
CA ALA A 101 -15.87 -11.19 28.82
C ALA A 101 -15.79 -10.46 27.47
N SER A 102 -16.48 -9.32 27.33
CA SER A 102 -16.42 -8.47 26.15
C SER A 102 -15.01 -7.91 25.92
N TYR A 103 -14.39 -7.32 26.95
CA TYR A 103 -13.04 -6.77 26.83
C TYR A 103 -11.97 -7.85 26.63
N GLN A 104 -12.15 -9.05 27.20
CA GLN A 104 -11.29 -10.20 26.88
C GLN A 104 -11.34 -10.55 25.39
N THR A 105 -12.53 -10.48 24.78
CA THR A 105 -12.70 -10.74 23.35
C THR A 105 -12.00 -9.66 22.51
N GLN A 106 -12.15 -8.38 22.87
CA GLN A 106 -11.49 -7.26 22.18
C GLN A 106 -9.96 -7.39 22.23
N VAL A 107 -9.38 -7.63 23.41
CA VAL A 107 -7.93 -7.88 23.55
C VAL A 107 -7.46 -9.03 22.65
N MET A 108 -8.23 -10.11 22.54
CA MET A 108 -7.87 -11.22 21.64
C MET A 108 -7.98 -10.84 20.15
N GLN A 109 -8.96 -10.01 19.78
CA GLN A 109 -9.10 -9.50 18.42
C GLN A 109 -7.94 -8.57 18.04
N ASP A 110 -7.53 -7.68 18.95
CA ASP A 110 -6.40 -6.78 18.75
C ASP A 110 -5.08 -7.54 18.59
N LYS A 111 -4.85 -8.57 19.42
CA LYS A 111 -3.70 -9.48 19.27
C LYS A 111 -3.69 -10.15 17.90
N ASN A 112 -4.85 -10.60 17.42
CA ASN A 112 -4.96 -11.21 16.10
C ASN A 112 -4.72 -10.19 14.97
N ALA A 113 -5.20 -8.95 15.11
CA ALA A 113 -4.94 -7.88 14.16
C ALA A 113 -3.43 -7.55 14.08
N LEU A 114 -2.75 -7.47 15.23
CA LEU A 114 -1.30 -7.27 15.28
C LEU A 114 -0.53 -8.44 14.65
N ASN A 115 -0.95 -9.68 14.89
CA ASN A 115 -0.34 -10.85 14.26
C ASN A 115 -0.48 -10.79 12.72
N LEU A 116 -1.64 -10.35 12.22
CA LEU A 116 -1.87 -10.16 10.79
C LEU A 116 -0.94 -9.08 10.20
N LEU A 117 -0.85 -7.92 10.86
CA LEU A 117 0.00 -6.82 10.41
C LEU A 117 1.50 -7.18 10.46
N ALA A 118 1.93 -7.94 11.46
CA ALA A 118 3.29 -8.41 11.59
C ALA A 118 3.63 -9.57 10.62
N GLY A 119 2.62 -10.21 10.02
CA GLY A 119 2.77 -11.40 9.19
C GLY A 119 3.23 -12.65 9.96
N THR A 120 3.14 -12.63 11.29
CA THR A 120 3.58 -13.72 12.17
C THR A 120 2.90 -13.62 13.54
N THR A 121 2.97 -14.69 14.33
CA THR A 121 2.55 -14.63 15.73
C THR A 121 3.59 -13.90 16.57
N LEU A 122 3.18 -12.78 17.18
CA LEU A 122 4.02 -11.99 18.06
C LEU A 122 4.18 -12.68 19.42
N ALA A 123 5.39 -12.60 19.98
CA ALA A 123 5.65 -13.03 21.34
C ALA A 123 5.00 -12.04 22.34
N GLU A 124 4.47 -12.56 23.45
CA GLU A 124 3.75 -11.75 24.45
C GLU A 124 4.58 -10.60 25.04
N ASN A 125 5.92 -10.72 25.07
CA ASN A 125 6.81 -9.66 25.55
C ASN A 125 6.95 -8.46 24.58
N LEU A 126 6.47 -8.58 23.35
CA LEU A 126 6.43 -7.49 22.36
C LEU A 126 5.09 -6.74 22.39
N LEU A 127 4.09 -7.32 23.04
CA LEU A 127 2.76 -6.73 23.16
C LEU A 127 2.75 -5.70 24.31
N PRO A 128 1.91 -4.66 24.20
CA PRO A 128 1.78 -3.67 25.25
C PRO A 128 1.18 -4.28 26.51
N GLY A 129 1.51 -3.69 27.65
CA GLY A 129 0.72 -3.78 28.87
C GLY A 129 -0.52 -2.89 28.78
N THR A 130 -0.77 -2.11 29.82
CA THR A 130 -1.84 -1.09 29.86
C THR A 130 -1.29 0.28 29.45
N LEU A 131 -2.16 1.24 29.08
CA LEU A 131 -1.73 2.60 28.76
C LEU A 131 -0.95 3.27 29.90
N GLU A 132 -1.34 3.01 31.15
CA GLU A 132 -0.72 3.57 32.35
C GLU A 132 0.70 3.03 32.60
N SER A 133 1.04 1.90 31.97
CA SER A 133 2.39 1.32 32.03
C SER A 133 3.35 1.89 31.00
N LEU A 134 2.87 2.70 30.05
CA LEU A 134 3.68 3.26 28.99
C LEU A 134 4.51 4.47 29.48
N PRO A 135 5.75 4.65 28.98
CA PRO A 135 6.54 5.84 29.29
C PRO A 135 5.85 7.12 28.80
N GLU A 136 5.85 8.18 29.62
CA GLU A 136 5.28 9.48 29.26
C GLU A 136 5.87 10.07 27.97
N GLN A 137 7.13 9.72 27.65
CA GLN A 137 7.84 10.21 26.47
C GLN A 137 7.36 9.56 25.15
N MET A 138 6.50 8.53 25.22
CA MET A 138 6.01 7.81 24.05
C MET A 138 5.04 8.65 23.21
N ILE A 139 4.38 9.65 23.83
CA ILE A 139 3.49 10.60 23.14
C ILE A 139 4.23 11.92 22.97
N SER A 140 5.01 12.04 21.89
CA SER A 140 5.57 13.33 21.49
C SER A 140 4.61 14.04 20.56
N LEU A 141 4.16 15.24 20.94
CA LEU A 141 3.41 16.12 20.04
C LEU A 141 4.31 16.52 18.87
N VAL A 142 3.81 16.38 17.64
CA VAL A 142 4.50 16.89 16.45
C VAL A 142 4.48 18.42 16.51
N PRO A 143 5.64 19.11 16.40
CA PRO A 143 5.68 20.56 16.44
C PRO A 143 4.80 21.18 15.35
N ALA A 144 4.03 22.22 15.72
CA ALA A 144 3.29 23.01 14.76
C ALA A 144 4.26 23.78 13.83
N GLY A 145 3.90 23.95 12.57
CA GLY A 145 4.69 24.74 11.61
C GLY A 145 5.68 23.94 10.76
N VAL A 146 5.42 22.66 10.51
CA VAL A 146 6.18 21.87 9.52
C VAL A 146 6.14 22.61 8.17
N SER A 147 7.32 22.97 7.63
CA SER A 147 7.42 23.69 6.35
C SER A 147 6.72 22.91 5.23
N SER A 148 6.07 23.62 4.31
CA SER A 148 5.52 23.05 3.08
C SER A 148 6.58 22.30 2.25
N ASP A 149 7.87 22.59 2.43
CA ASP A 149 8.98 21.85 1.81
C ASP A 149 9.06 20.40 2.28
N VAL A 150 8.59 20.09 3.49
CA VAL A 150 8.53 18.71 4.02
C VAL A 150 7.44 17.92 3.30
N LEU A 151 6.36 18.57 2.86
CA LEU A 151 5.31 17.92 2.06
C LEU A 151 5.88 17.43 0.72
N LEU A 152 6.81 18.17 0.11
CA LEU A 152 7.46 17.77 -1.15
C LEU A 152 8.38 16.55 -0.99
N ARG A 153 8.80 16.21 0.23
CA ARG A 153 9.63 15.02 0.51
C ARG A 153 8.82 13.76 0.75
N ARG A 154 7.49 13.84 0.73
CA ARG A 154 6.66 12.68 1.03
C ARG A 154 6.68 11.67 -0.12
N PRO A 155 6.78 10.36 0.19
CA PRO A 155 6.80 9.33 -0.84
C PRO A 155 5.57 9.33 -1.76
N ASP A 156 4.36 9.61 -1.26
CA ASP A 156 3.14 9.65 -2.07
C ASP A 156 3.12 10.78 -3.12
N ILE A 157 3.73 11.94 -2.79
CA ILE A 157 3.87 13.05 -3.74
C ILE A 157 4.95 12.73 -4.78
N GLN A 158 6.07 12.13 -4.36
CA GLN A 158 7.13 11.70 -5.26
C GLN A 158 6.66 10.60 -6.23
N GLU A 159 5.89 9.63 -5.75
CA GLU A 159 5.22 8.62 -6.58
C GLU A 159 4.35 9.28 -7.67
N ALA A 160 3.48 10.21 -7.27
CA ALA A 160 2.60 10.91 -8.21
C ALA A 160 3.39 11.74 -9.25
N GLU A 161 4.50 12.37 -8.84
CA GLU A 161 5.38 13.11 -9.75
C GLU A 161 6.03 12.18 -10.78
N HIS A 162 6.56 11.02 -10.35
CA HIS A 162 7.17 10.05 -11.25
C HIS A 162 6.15 9.42 -12.21
N ASN A 163 4.92 9.14 -11.75
CA ASN A 163 3.83 8.71 -12.63
C ASN A 163 3.49 9.79 -13.69
N LEU A 164 3.49 11.06 -13.31
CA LEU A 164 3.28 12.18 -14.24
C LEU A 164 4.43 12.29 -15.27
N LYS A 165 5.69 12.12 -14.84
CA LYS A 165 6.86 12.08 -15.74
C LYS A 165 6.78 10.91 -16.73
N SER A 166 6.32 9.75 -16.27
CA SER A 166 6.10 8.56 -17.11
C SER A 166 5.07 8.84 -18.22
N ALA A 167 3.89 9.35 -17.84
CA ALA A 167 2.85 9.70 -18.82
C ALA A 167 3.28 10.82 -19.78
N ASN A 168 4.16 11.74 -19.34
CA ASN A 168 4.75 12.72 -20.24
C ASN A 168 5.71 12.09 -21.27
N ALA A 169 6.45 11.05 -20.89
CA ALA A 169 7.27 10.29 -21.82
C ALA A 169 6.41 9.50 -22.82
N ASP A 170 5.26 8.95 -22.40
CA ASP A 170 4.32 8.27 -23.30
C ASP A 170 3.76 9.19 -24.40
N ILE A 171 3.60 10.49 -24.13
CA ILE A 171 3.28 11.48 -25.16
C ILE A 171 4.38 11.53 -26.23
N GLY A 172 5.66 11.46 -25.83
CA GLY A 172 6.80 11.39 -26.75
C GLY A 172 6.74 10.16 -27.63
N ALA A 173 6.45 8.99 -27.05
CA ALA A 173 6.27 7.74 -27.79
C ALA A 173 5.07 7.81 -28.76
N ALA A 174 3.95 8.40 -28.35
CA ALA A 174 2.78 8.58 -29.20
C ALA A 174 3.04 9.57 -30.35
N ARG A 175 3.80 10.64 -30.10
CA ARG A 175 4.26 11.59 -31.14
C ARG A 175 5.19 10.93 -32.14
N ALA A 176 6.03 9.98 -31.71
CA ALA A 176 6.93 9.27 -32.60
C ALA A 176 6.18 8.40 -33.64
N ASN A 177 4.93 8.01 -33.39
CA ASN A 177 4.11 7.23 -34.34
C ASN A 177 3.78 7.99 -35.63
N PHE A 178 3.92 9.33 -35.63
CA PHE A 178 3.73 10.15 -36.83
C PHE A 178 4.96 10.20 -37.74
N PHE A 179 6.10 9.64 -37.28
CA PHE A 179 7.36 9.65 -38.02
C PHE A 179 7.68 8.26 -38.61
N PRO A 180 8.57 8.18 -39.61
CA PRO A 180 9.00 6.90 -40.16
C PRO A 180 9.66 6.01 -39.10
N THR A 181 9.34 4.72 -39.10
CA THR A 181 10.08 3.70 -38.35
C THR A 181 11.07 3.02 -39.27
N ILE A 182 12.32 2.89 -38.84
CA ILE A 182 13.39 2.24 -39.60
C ILE A 182 13.79 0.94 -38.88
N SER A 183 13.62 -0.19 -39.55
CA SER A 183 13.94 -1.51 -39.02
C SER A 183 15.03 -2.17 -39.84
N LEU A 184 16.07 -2.67 -39.18
CA LEU A 184 17.13 -3.47 -39.78
C LEU A 184 16.92 -4.93 -39.41
N THR A 185 16.66 -5.77 -40.41
CA THR A 185 16.59 -7.22 -40.22
C THR A 185 17.83 -7.87 -40.81
N ALA A 186 18.51 -8.69 -40.01
CA ALA A 186 19.66 -9.46 -40.47
C ALA A 186 19.48 -10.93 -40.13
N SER A 187 19.95 -11.80 -41.01
CA SER A 187 20.03 -13.23 -40.76
C SER A 187 21.33 -13.80 -41.30
N ALA A 188 21.84 -14.82 -40.63
CA ALA A 188 22.98 -15.60 -41.05
C ALA A 188 22.75 -17.04 -40.62
N GLY A 189 23.17 -17.99 -41.42
CA GLY A 189 23.00 -19.41 -41.16
C GLY A 189 23.52 -20.26 -42.31
N VAL A 190 22.99 -21.47 -42.40
CA VAL A 190 23.27 -22.39 -43.50
C VAL A 190 21.97 -22.82 -44.15
N GLY A 191 21.98 -22.97 -45.46
CA GLY A 191 20.83 -23.50 -46.22
C GLY A 191 21.30 -24.50 -47.26
N SER A 192 20.60 -25.62 -47.35
CA SER A 192 20.91 -26.70 -48.28
C SER A 192 19.66 -27.51 -48.60
N ASP A 193 19.59 -28.07 -49.80
CA ASP A 193 18.48 -28.93 -50.25
C ASP A 193 18.52 -30.33 -49.62
N ALA A 194 19.64 -30.71 -48.99
CA ALA A 194 19.79 -31.97 -48.26
C ALA A 194 20.50 -31.76 -46.91
N LEU A 195 20.10 -32.52 -45.88
CA LEU A 195 20.69 -32.43 -44.54
C LEU A 195 22.18 -32.85 -44.52
N SER A 196 22.55 -33.82 -45.38
CA SER A 196 23.94 -34.30 -45.52
C SER A 196 24.91 -33.23 -46.00
N SER A 197 24.41 -32.22 -46.72
CA SER A 197 25.21 -31.12 -47.23
C SER A 197 25.07 -29.84 -46.40
N LEU A 198 24.29 -29.82 -45.32
CA LEU A 198 23.94 -28.60 -44.58
C LEU A 198 25.16 -27.79 -44.07
N PHE A 199 26.26 -28.45 -43.69
CA PHE A 199 27.49 -27.81 -43.23
C PHE A 199 28.65 -27.93 -44.23
N SER A 200 28.35 -28.26 -45.49
CA SER A 200 29.34 -28.32 -46.55
C SER A 200 29.79 -26.92 -46.99
N HIS A 201 30.94 -26.86 -47.66
CA HIS A 201 31.53 -25.61 -48.12
C HIS A 201 30.59 -24.90 -49.11
N GLY A 202 30.36 -23.60 -48.92
CA GLY A 202 29.47 -22.80 -49.76
C GLY A 202 27.99 -22.75 -49.34
N MET A 203 27.59 -23.45 -48.27
CA MET A 203 26.20 -23.46 -47.78
C MET A 203 25.87 -22.31 -46.83
N GLN A 204 26.80 -21.39 -46.61
CA GLN A 204 26.60 -20.21 -45.77
C GLN A 204 25.69 -19.22 -46.48
N ILE A 205 24.59 -18.85 -45.82
CA ILE A 205 23.63 -17.86 -46.33
C ILE A 205 23.52 -16.76 -45.30
N TRP A 206 23.54 -15.52 -45.77
CA TRP A 206 23.23 -14.35 -44.96
C TRP A 206 22.29 -13.42 -45.73
N SER A 207 21.51 -12.64 -45.00
CA SER A 207 20.65 -11.61 -45.58
C SER A 207 20.64 -10.37 -44.69
N PHE A 208 20.54 -9.22 -45.33
CA PHE A 208 20.36 -7.93 -44.69
C PHE A 208 19.23 -7.18 -45.40
N ALA A 209 18.18 -6.85 -44.66
CA ALA A 209 16.95 -6.27 -45.17
C ALA A 209 16.56 -5.06 -44.30
N PRO A 210 17.01 -3.84 -44.65
CA PRO A 210 16.49 -2.62 -44.04
C PRO A 210 15.09 -2.31 -44.59
N SER A 211 14.18 -1.86 -43.73
CA SER A 211 12.86 -1.37 -44.11
C SER A 211 12.54 -0.04 -43.45
N VAL A 212 11.79 0.81 -44.16
CA VAL A 212 11.27 2.07 -43.66
C VAL A 212 9.76 2.05 -43.82
N THR A 213 9.04 2.35 -42.75
CA THR A 213 7.57 2.41 -42.76
C THR A 213 7.12 3.78 -42.27
N LEU A 214 6.42 4.52 -43.12
CA LEU A 214 5.79 5.80 -42.78
C LEU A 214 4.27 5.70 -42.99
N PRO A 215 3.46 5.82 -41.94
CA PRO A 215 2.01 5.83 -42.09
C PRO A 215 1.54 7.15 -42.72
N LEU A 216 0.98 7.08 -43.94
CA LEU A 216 0.39 8.25 -44.62
C LEU A 216 -1.06 8.50 -44.18
N PHE A 217 -1.83 7.44 -43.95
CA PHE A 217 -3.20 7.51 -43.47
C PHE A 217 -3.47 6.38 -42.48
N THR A 218 -3.81 6.72 -41.23
CA THR A 218 -4.10 5.76 -40.15
C THR A 218 -5.56 5.77 -39.70
N GLY A 219 -6.47 6.39 -40.46
CA GLY A 219 -7.88 6.54 -40.05
C GLY A 219 -8.07 7.25 -38.71
N GLY A 220 -7.14 8.13 -38.31
CA GLY A 220 -7.17 8.82 -37.02
C GLY A 220 -6.56 8.05 -35.84
N SER A 221 -6.11 6.80 -36.01
CA SER A 221 -5.53 5.98 -34.92
C SER A 221 -4.36 6.66 -34.19
N ASN A 222 -3.37 7.19 -34.92
CA ASN A 222 -2.23 7.90 -34.31
C ASN A 222 -2.66 9.14 -33.52
N LEU A 223 -3.64 9.90 -34.04
CA LEU A 223 -4.18 11.08 -33.36
C LEU A 223 -4.97 10.69 -32.11
N ALA A 224 -5.75 9.61 -32.16
CA ALA A 224 -6.46 9.09 -31.01
C ALA A 224 -5.49 8.64 -29.91
N GLN A 225 -4.40 7.94 -30.26
CA GLN A 225 -3.38 7.51 -29.31
C GLN A 225 -2.68 8.70 -28.65
N LEU A 226 -2.35 9.74 -29.41
CA LEU A 226 -1.76 10.96 -28.87
C LEU A 226 -2.73 11.66 -27.89
N ARG A 227 -4.00 11.84 -28.29
CA ARG A 227 -5.03 12.44 -27.43
C ARG A 227 -5.27 11.62 -26.16
N TYR A 228 -5.21 10.30 -26.26
CA TYR A 228 -5.29 9.41 -25.11
C TYR A 228 -4.13 9.65 -24.14
N ALA A 229 -2.88 9.66 -24.62
CA ALA A 229 -1.71 9.92 -23.79
C ALA A 229 -1.77 11.33 -23.12
N GLU A 230 -2.24 12.35 -23.86
CA GLU A 230 -2.46 13.69 -23.32
C GLU A 230 -3.58 13.74 -22.26
N ALA A 231 -4.67 12.99 -22.46
CA ALA A 231 -5.73 12.86 -21.48
C ALA A 231 -5.26 12.14 -20.21
N GLN A 232 -4.48 11.06 -20.35
CA GLN A 232 -3.90 10.33 -19.23
C GLN A 232 -2.97 11.22 -18.41
N LYS A 233 -2.09 11.98 -19.07
CA LYS A 233 -1.24 12.99 -18.38
C LYS A 233 -2.09 14.01 -17.62
N ARG A 234 -3.16 14.54 -18.21
CA ARG A 234 -4.07 15.49 -17.53
C ARG A 234 -4.74 14.88 -16.31
N GLY A 235 -5.16 13.62 -16.38
CA GLY A 235 -5.69 12.88 -15.23
C GLY A 235 -4.67 12.81 -14.08
N LEU A 236 -3.41 12.50 -14.40
CA LEU A 236 -2.33 12.42 -13.40
C LEU A 236 -1.94 13.78 -12.81
N ILE A 237 -2.06 14.88 -13.58
CA ILE A 237 -1.90 16.24 -13.03
C ILE A 237 -2.96 16.48 -11.95
N ALA A 238 -4.23 16.16 -12.22
CA ALA A 238 -5.29 16.31 -11.23
C ALA A 238 -5.06 15.46 -9.98
N THR A 239 -4.57 14.22 -10.13
CA THR A 239 -4.17 13.37 -8.99
C THR A 239 -3.03 14.00 -8.18
N TYR A 240 -1.99 14.51 -8.85
CA TYR A 240 -0.88 15.18 -8.19
C TYR A 240 -1.32 16.44 -7.43
N GLU A 241 -2.16 17.27 -8.05
CA GLU A 241 -2.73 18.47 -7.42
C GLU A 241 -3.61 18.13 -6.22
N LYS A 242 -4.45 17.10 -6.33
CA LYS A 242 -5.28 16.59 -5.23
C LYS A 242 -4.44 16.16 -4.03
N ASN A 243 -3.40 15.35 -4.26
CA ASN A 243 -2.51 14.86 -3.20
C ASN A 243 -1.79 16.01 -2.49
N ARG A 244 -1.48 17.08 -3.24
CA ARG A 244 -0.90 18.31 -2.69
C ARG A 244 -1.93 19.12 -1.90
N SER A 245 -3.19 19.21 -2.34
CA SER A 245 -4.21 20.08 -1.73
C SER A 245 -4.88 19.49 -0.50
N GLU A 246 -5.09 18.17 -0.41
CA GLU A 246 -5.81 17.54 0.71
C GLU A 246 -5.09 17.65 2.07
N ARG A 247 -3.87 18.20 2.11
CA ARG A 247 -3.01 18.17 3.31
C ARG A 247 -2.21 19.47 3.54
N ILE A 248 -2.67 20.58 2.94
CA ILE A 248 -2.36 21.97 3.36
C ILE A 248 -3.56 22.46 4.15
#